data_AF-A0A383F4B2-F1
#
_entry.id   AF-A0A383F4B2-F1
#
_cell.length_a   1.000
_cell.length_b   1.000
_cell.length_c   1.000
_cell.angle_alpha   90.00
_cell.angle_beta   90.00
_cell.angle_gamma   90.00
#
_symmetry.space_group_name_H-M   'P 1'
#
loop_
_entity.id
_entity.type
_entity.pdbx_description
1 polymer ?
#
loop_
_entity_poly.entity_id
_entity_poly.type
_entity_poly.pdbx_seq_one_letter_code
_entity_poly.pdbx_strand_id
1 'polypeptide(L)'
;MNARIIKGEGHIKNMIFEGYGIQIRPVKTSDLPTLRRWRNSPKISQQMADISHITPTKQRLWYERIINRLEEAHWVVWCKGVRTGYMNLKGQDSIYSQ
;
A
#
# COMPACT_ATOMS: atom_id res chain seq x y z
N MET A 1 18.57 -15.26 -6.93
CA MET A 1 17.16 -15.38 -6.51
C MET A 1 16.38 -14.37 -7.34
N ASN A 2 15.54 -14.81 -8.28
CA ASN A 2 14.93 -13.92 -9.29
C ASN A 2 13.61 -13.35 -8.78
N ALA A 3 13.25 -12.13 -9.21
CA ALA A 3 11.96 -11.54 -8.91
C ALA A 3 10.84 -12.28 -9.67
N ARG A 4 9.69 -12.50 -9.04
CA ARG A 4 8.55 -13.22 -9.62
C ARG A 4 7.23 -12.62 -9.16
N ILE A 5 6.22 -12.72 -10.01
CA ILE A 5 4.81 -12.47 -9.65
C ILE A 5 4.28 -13.78 -9.08
N ILE A 6 3.84 -13.76 -7.81
CA ILE A 6 3.47 -15.00 -7.10
C ILE A 6 1.97 -15.26 -7.15
N LYS A 7 1.14 -14.21 -7.23
CA LYS A 7 -0.31 -14.36 -7.26
C LYS A 7 -0.99 -13.11 -7.80
N GLY A 8 -2.00 -13.31 -8.64
CA GLY A 8 -2.91 -12.28 -9.14
C GLY A 8 -3.42 -12.62 -10.53
N GLU A 9 -4.56 -13.31 -10.63
CA GLU A 9 -5.37 -13.24 -11.85
C GLU A 9 -6.13 -11.90 -11.83
N GLY A 10 -6.04 -11.12 -12.91
CA GLY A 10 -6.70 -9.82 -13.05
C GLY A 10 -5.86 -8.60 -12.62
N HIS A 11 -6.52 -7.59 -12.05
CA HIS A 11 -6.00 -6.24 -11.80
C HIS A 11 -4.69 -6.19 -10.99
N ILE A 12 -3.75 -5.33 -11.40
CA ILE A 12 -2.45 -5.14 -10.73
C ILE A 12 -2.59 -4.86 -9.23
N LYS A 13 -3.69 -4.21 -8.79
CA LYS A 13 -3.96 -3.90 -7.37
C LYS A 13 -4.00 -5.12 -6.44
N ASN A 14 -4.22 -6.31 -7.00
CA ASN A 14 -4.26 -7.57 -6.26
C ASN A 14 -2.95 -8.36 -6.34
N MET A 15 -1.98 -7.89 -7.13
CA MET A 15 -0.74 -8.61 -7.38
C MET A 15 0.20 -8.57 -6.17
N ILE A 16 0.88 -9.70 -5.97
CA ILE A 16 2.01 -9.83 -5.04
C ILE A 16 3.30 -9.99 -5.84
N PHE A 17 4.26 -9.12 -5.56
CA PHE A 17 5.61 -9.19 -6.11
C PHE A 17 6.59 -9.68 -5.05
N GLU A 18 7.49 -10.57 -5.41
CA GLU A 18 8.52 -11.08 -4.49
C GLU A 18 9.86 -11.24 -5.18
N GLY A 19 10.94 -10.90 -4.48
CA GLY A 19 12.30 -11.08 -4.94
C GLY A 19 13.29 -10.47 -3.97
N TYR A 20 14.50 -11.01 -3.92
CA TYR A 20 15.60 -10.45 -3.11
C TYR A 20 15.27 -10.24 -1.61
N GLY A 21 14.40 -11.08 -1.04
CA GLY A 21 13.93 -10.96 0.35
C GLY A 21 12.91 -9.84 0.59
N ILE A 22 12.42 -9.22 -0.48
CA ILE A 22 11.37 -8.20 -0.48
C ILE A 22 10.07 -8.82 -0.99
N GLN A 23 8.97 -8.46 -0.33
CA GLN A 23 7.62 -8.79 -0.78
C GLN A 23 6.77 -7.51 -0.81
N ILE A 24 6.05 -7.30 -1.90
CA ILE A 24 5.12 -6.19 -2.09
C ILE A 24 3.73 -6.80 -2.13
N ARG A 25 2.90 -6.48 -1.13
CA ARG A 25 1.60 -7.14 -0.92
C ARG A 25 0.48 -6.11 -0.87
N PRO A 26 -0.70 -6.38 -1.45
CA PRO A 26 -1.84 -5.46 -1.36
C PRO A 26 -2.16 -5.11 0.10
N VAL A 27 -2.51 -3.85 0.36
CA VAL A 27 -2.86 -3.38 1.72
C VAL A 27 -4.02 -4.19 2.29
N LYS A 28 -3.88 -4.66 3.52
CA LYS A 28 -4.93 -5.33 4.29
C LYS A 28 -5.32 -4.51 5.52
N THR A 29 -6.47 -4.83 6.10
CA THR A 29 -6.95 -4.24 7.36
C THR A 29 -5.94 -4.36 8.51
N SER A 30 -5.17 -5.46 8.56
CA SER A 30 -4.14 -5.69 9.57
C SER A 30 -2.92 -4.76 9.43
N ASP A 31 -2.77 -4.08 8.29
CA ASP A 31 -1.67 -3.14 8.06
C ASP A 31 -2.00 -1.72 8.55
N LEU A 32 -3.29 -1.39 8.73
CA LEU A 32 -3.75 -0.04 9.05
C LEU A 32 -3.11 0.57 10.30
N PRO A 33 -2.91 -0.17 11.42
CA PRO A 33 -2.23 0.39 12.59
C PRO A 33 -0.79 0.81 12.28
N THR A 34 -0.08 0.04 11.45
CA THR A 34 1.30 0.31 11.07
C THR A 34 1.37 1.51 10.12
N LEU A 35 0.54 1.51 9.07
CA LEU A 35 0.45 2.63 8.11
C LEU A 35 0.11 3.95 8.79
N ARG A 36 -0.86 3.94 9.71
CA ARG A 36 -1.24 5.11 10.51
C ARG A 36 -0.08 5.61 11.37
N ARG A 37 0.64 4.70 12.03
CA ARG A 37 1.80 5.05 12.87
C ARG A 37 2.90 5.71 12.04
N TRP A 38 3.23 5.14 10.88
CA TRP A 38 4.19 5.75 9.98
C TRP A 38 3.72 7.12 9.52
N ARG A 39 2.47 7.24 9.05
CA ARG A 39 1.97 8.49 8.47
C ARG A 39 1.86 9.64 9.47
N ASN A 40 1.64 9.33 10.75
CA ASN A 40 1.66 10.29 11.86
C ASN A 40 3.06 10.56 12.43
N SER A 41 4.09 9.78 12.04
CA SER A 41 5.45 10.04 12.52
C SER A 41 5.98 11.32 11.89
N PRO A 42 6.66 12.21 12.65
CA PRO A 42 7.18 13.47 12.12
C PRO A 42 8.08 13.27 10.90
N LYS A 43 8.93 12.23 10.94
CA LYS A 43 9.86 11.88 9.85
C LYS A 43 9.15 11.63 8.51
N ILE A 44 7.94 11.09 8.53
CA ILE A 44 7.16 10.80 7.33
C ILE A 44 6.18 11.93 7.03
N SER A 45 5.46 12.44 8.03
CA SER A 45 4.40 13.45 7.81
C SER A 45 4.95 14.74 7.22
N GLN A 46 6.15 15.18 7.63
CA GLN A 46 6.80 16.39 7.12
C GLN A 46 7.16 16.31 5.62
N GLN A 47 7.19 15.11 5.05
CA GLN A 47 7.48 14.88 3.62
C GLN A 47 6.20 14.79 2.77
N MET A 48 5.04 15.10 3.35
CA MET A 48 3.74 14.86 2.74
C MET A 48 2.94 16.15 2.63
N ALA A 49 2.06 16.24 1.63
CA ALA A 49 1.22 17.43 1.41
C ALA A 49 0.23 17.68 2.56
N ASP A 50 -0.36 16.62 3.14
CA ASP A 50 -1.24 16.69 4.30
C ASP A 50 -0.49 16.24 5.56
N ILE A 51 -0.28 17.13 6.50
CA ILE A 51 0.42 16.85 7.77
C ILE A 51 -0.55 16.58 8.94
N SER A 52 -1.85 16.56 8.68
CA SER A 52 -2.87 16.42 9.72
C SER A 52 -2.78 15.07 10.43
N HIS A 53 -3.15 15.05 11.71
CA HIS A 53 -3.17 13.82 12.50
C HIS A 53 -4.25 12.86 12.00
N ILE A 54 -3.85 11.62 11.70
CA ILE A 54 -4.72 10.55 11.23
C ILE A 54 -5.15 9.69 12.43
N THR A 55 -6.44 9.75 12.74
CA THR A 55 -7.08 8.91 13.76
C THR A 55 -7.33 7.49 13.21
N PRO A 56 -7.57 6.48 14.07
CA PRO A 56 -7.97 5.14 13.60
C PRO A 56 -9.18 5.16 12.66
N THR A 57 -10.19 5.98 12.98
CA THR A 57 -11.39 6.15 12.14
C THR A 57 -11.05 6.73 10.77
N LYS A 58 -10.23 7.79 10.70
CA LYS A 58 -9.78 8.36 9.42
C LYS A 58 -9.01 7.35 8.59
N GLN A 59 -8.14 6.54 9.21
CA GLN A 59 -7.39 5.49 8.50
C GLN A 59 -8.31 4.40 7.95
N ARG A 60 -9.37 4.03 8.69
CA ARG A 60 -10.37 3.06 8.21
C ARG A 60 -11.17 3.61 7.03
N LEU A 61 -11.67 4.84 7.12
CA LEU A 61 -12.38 5.49 6.00
C LEU A 61 -11.49 5.60 4.75
N TRP A 62 -10.21 5.92 4.94
CA TRP A 62 -9.25 5.90 3.84
C TRP A 62 -9.15 4.52 3.19
N TYR A 63 -9.07 3.44 3.99
CA TYR A 63 -8.96 2.07 3.49
C TYR A 63 -10.20 1.64 2.69
N GLU A 64 -11.39 1.90 3.23
CA GLU A 64 -12.68 1.60 2.59
C GLU A 64 -12.84 2.37 1.27
N ARG A 65 -12.29 3.59 1.19
CA ARG A 65 -12.25 4.35 -0.06
C ARG A 65 -11.33 3.71 -1.09
N ILE A 66 -10.12 3.30 -0.71
CA ILE A 66 -9.11 2.86 -1.69
C ILE A 66 -9.35 1.44 -2.23
N ILE A 67 -9.99 0.54 -1.46
CA ILE A 67 -10.18 -0.85 -1.89
C ILE A 67 -11.10 -0.96 -3.13
N ASN A 68 -12.04 -0.03 -3.25
CA ASN A 68 -13.03 0.01 -4.32
C ASN A 68 -12.59 0.88 -5.51
N ARG A 69 -11.49 1.62 -5.42
CA ARG A 69 -10.98 2.42 -6.54
C ARG A 69 -10.35 1.53 -7.61
N LEU A 70 -10.56 1.91 -8.86
CA LEU A 70 -10.03 1.21 -10.03
C LEU A 70 -8.80 1.92 -10.61
N GLU A 71 -8.60 3.17 -10.23
CA GLU A 71 -7.56 4.10 -10.68
C GLU A 71 -6.41 4.19 -9.67
N GLU A 72 -6.52 3.48 -8.54
CA GLU A 72 -5.51 3.47 -7.49
C GLU A 72 -5.18 2.03 -7.06
N ALA A 73 -3.90 1.79 -6.80
CA ALA A 73 -3.41 0.53 -6.27
C ALA A 73 -2.46 0.80 -5.11
N HIS A 74 -2.56 0.00 -4.05
CA HIS A 74 -1.89 0.26 -2.78
C HIS A 74 -1.27 -1.01 -2.22
N TRP A 75 0.01 -0.93 -1.84
CA TRP A 75 0.74 -2.07 -1.28
C TRP A 75 1.55 -1.69 -0.04
N VAL A 76 1.82 -2.71 0.77
CA VAL A 76 2.81 -2.69 1.84
C VAL A 76 4.04 -3.44 1.38
N VAL A 77 5.21 -2.85 1.61
CA VAL A 77 6.52 -3.46 1.38
C VAL A 77 6.94 -4.19 2.64
N TRP A 78 7.34 -5.44 2.48
CA TRP A 78 7.87 -6.30 3.51
C TRP A 78 9.31 -6.66 3.16
N CYS A 79 10.22 -6.57 4.13
CA CYS A 79 11.60 -7.04 3.99
C CYS A 79 11.83 -8.09 5.08
N LYS A 80 12.21 -9.32 4.68
CA LYS A 80 12.48 -10.44 5.61
C LYS A 80 11.36 -10.64 6.65
N GLY A 81 10.10 -10.55 6.21
CA GLY A 81 8.93 -10.73 7.08
C GLY A 81 8.54 -9.52 7.93
N VAL A 82 9.22 -8.38 7.79
CA VAL A 82 8.93 -7.14 8.52
C VAL A 82 8.35 -6.08 7.58
N ARG A 83 7.23 -5.46 7.96
CA ARG A 83 6.68 -4.30 7.25
C ARG A 83 7.70 -3.16 7.30
N THR A 84 8.11 -2.66 6.14
CA THR A 84 9.18 -1.65 6.03
C THR A 84 8.77 -0.43 5.22
N GLY A 85 7.74 -0.53 4.40
CA GLY A 85 7.32 0.58 3.57
C GLY A 85 5.91 0.44 3.02
N TYR A 86 5.51 1.47 2.27
CA TYR A 86 4.21 1.59 1.62
C TYR A 86 4.43 2.21 0.25
N MET A 87 3.71 1.72 -0.75
CA MET A 87 3.69 2.32 -2.08
C MET A 87 2.25 2.44 -2.56
N ASN A 88 2.03 3.41 -3.45
CA ASN A 88 0.80 3.47 -4.22
C ASN A 88 1.11 3.88 -5.66
N LEU A 89 0.21 3.46 -6.55
CA LEU A 89 0.14 3.91 -7.92
C LEU A 89 -1.23 4.57 -8.11
N LYS A 90 -1.25 5.73 -8.75
CA LYS A 90 -2.49 6.45 -9.09
C LYS A 90 -2.44 6.83 -10.56
N GLY A 91 -3.52 6.51 -11.27
CA GLY A 91 -3.72 6.84 -12.66
C GLY A 91 -4.88 7.81 -12.84
N GLN A 92 -4.99 8.33 -14.07
CA GLN A 92 -6.15 9.09 -14.52
C GLN A 92 -7.21 8.15 -15.14
N ASP A 93 -6.74 7.09 -15.79
CA ASP A 93 -7.53 5.95 -16.24
C ASP A 93 -7.41 4.79 -15.25
N SER A 94 -8.31 3.82 -15.38
CA SER A 94 -8.25 2.63 -14.53
C SER A 94 -6.95 1.87 -14.77
N ILE A 95 -6.32 1.44 -13.68
CA ILE A 95 -5.09 0.65 -13.68
C ILE A 95 -5.45 -0.82 -14.02
N TYR A 96 -5.90 -1.04 -15.25
CA TYR A 96 -5.93 -2.36 -15.88
C TYR A 96 -4.59 -2.59 -16.59
N SER A 97 -4.09 -3.82 -16.52
CA SER A 97 -3.13 -4.27 -17.54
C SER A 97 -3.90 -4.41 -18.84
N GLN A 98 -3.42 -3.78 -19.91
CA GLN A 98 -3.73 -4.24 -21.27
C GLN A 98 -3.27 -5.70 -21.43
#